data_AF-A0A659UML6-F1
#
_entry.id   AF-A0A659UML6-F1
#
_cell.length_a   1.000
_cell.length_b   1.000
_cell.length_c   1.000
_cell.angle_alpha   90.00
_cell.angle_beta   90.00
_cell.angle_gamma   90.00
#
_symmetry.space_group_name_H-M   'P 1'
#
loop_
_entity.id
_entity.type
_entity.pdbx_description
1 polymer ?
#
loop_
_entity_poly.entity_id
_entity_poly.type
_entity_poly.pdbx_seq_one_letter_code
_entity_poly.pdbx_strand_id
1 'polypeptide(L)'
;RGHRLRREIIARVVANDLVNRGGPSFVNRLQEATGRTAADVVRTFAVVRDGFALPALYREIDALDNQIDGQVQLDLYQMVSRLIYMSSGWYLKNDAGTASLGQRIAELQDARKALEPKLVSLLPVFSRERIEEKRHGLFKAGAPEKLAEQLAMSEAAELIPDIALTARTAGAGIVAAAKAFFAVSDAFRIPRVEDAARSITPSDYYDQLALSRATDTIGAARRGIAVAALTGHAEAADPVAAWLEAG
;
A
#
# COMPACT_ATOMS: atom_id res chain seq x y z
N ARG A 1 21.11 6.96 31.26
CA ARG A 1 20.65 5.56 31.22
C ARG A 1 20.99 4.96 29.86
N GLY A 2 22.09 4.21 29.74
CA GLY A 2 22.54 3.60 28.49
C GLY A 2 22.90 2.14 28.71
N HIS A 3 21.99 1.24 28.38
CA HIS A 3 22.28 -0.20 28.38
C HIS A 3 23.26 -0.51 27.26
N ARG A 4 24.40 -1.13 27.58
CA ARG A 4 25.51 -1.37 26.62
C ARG A 4 25.08 -2.13 25.36
N LEU A 5 24.06 -2.99 25.47
CA LEU A 5 23.54 -3.80 24.35
C LEU A 5 22.28 -3.21 23.69
N ARG A 6 21.89 -1.97 24.01
CA ARG A 6 20.60 -1.41 23.53
C ARG A 6 20.52 -1.42 21.99
N ARG A 7 21.62 -1.10 21.31
CA ARG A 7 21.65 -1.00 19.84
C ARG A 7 21.53 -2.38 19.20
N GLU A 8 22.24 -3.35 19.74
CA GLU A 8 22.28 -4.75 19.30
C GLU A 8 20.93 -5.42 19.50
N ILE A 9 20.28 -5.19 20.64
CA ILE A 9 18.95 -5.70 20.93
C ILE A 9 17.93 -5.12 19.95
N ILE A 10 17.93 -3.80 19.73
CA ILE A 10 17.02 -3.16 18.78
C ILE A 10 17.26 -3.70 17.37
N ALA A 11 18.51 -3.79 16.92
CA ALA A 11 18.84 -4.32 15.60
C ALA A 11 18.34 -5.76 15.42
N ARG A 12 18.55 -6.62 16.42
CA ARG A 12 18.08 -8.01 16.40
C ARG A 12 16.56 -8.10 16.38
N VAL A 13 15.87 -7.31 17.19
CA VAL A 13 14.39 -7.30 17.23
C VAL A 13 13.83 -6.85 15.88
N VAL A 14 14.37 -5.78 15.29
CA VAL A 14 13.94 -5.27 13.99
C VAL A 14 14.23 -6.28 12.87
N ALA A 15 15.40 -6.91 12.86
CA ALA A 15 15.75 -7.91 11.87
C ALA A 15 14.83 -9.13 11.93
N ASN A 16 14.56 -9.65 13.13
CA ASN A 16 13.64 -10.78 13.31
C ASN A 16 12.20 -10.43 12.90
N ASP A 17 11.70 -9.26 13.30
CA ASP A 17 10.37 -8.80 12.91
C ASP A 17 10.26 -8.68 11.39
N LEU A 18 11.27 -8.08 10.73
CA LEU A 18 11.32 -8.00 9.27
C LEU A 18 11.28 -9.38 8.62
N VAL A 19 12.12 -10.32 9.06
CA VAL A 19 12.16 -11.67 8.48
C VAL A 19 10.86 -12.43 8.74
N ASN A 20 10.29 -12.32 9.94
CA ASN A 20 9.03 -12.99 10.29
C ASN A 20 7.83 -12.45 9.50
N ARG A 21 7.78 -11.13 9.23
CA ARG A 21 6.64 -10.52 8.51
C ARG A 21 6.82 -10.47 7.00
N GLY A 22 8.04 -10.19 6.53
CA GLY A 22 8.37 -10.04 5.12
C GLY A 22 8.85 -11.33 4.45
N GLY A 23 9.31 -12.31 5.24
CA GLY A 23 9.96 -13.53 4.77
C GLY A 23 11.47 -13.37 4.55
N PRO A 24 12.19 -14.49 4.36
CA PRO A 24 13.65 -14.50 4.27
C PRO A 24 14.19 -13.78 3.03
N SER A 25 13.42 -13.73 1.95
CA SER A 25 13.81 -13.08 0.69
C SER A 25 13.40 -11.61 0.59
N PHE A 26 12.71 -11.06 1.61
CA PHE A 26 12.14 -9.71 1.58
C PHE A 26 13.15 -8.63 1.20
N VAL A 27 14.30 -8.62 1.89
CA VAL A 27 15.34 -7.61 1.69
C VAL A 27 15.91 -7.71 0.28
N ASN A 28 16.39 -8.89 -0.11
CA ASN A 28 17.03 -9.08 -1.41
C ASN A 28 16.09 -8.75 -2.57
N ARG A 29 14.82 -9.20 -2.51
CA ARG A 29 13.81 -8.91 -3.54
C ARG A 29 13.56 -7.41 -3.70
N LEU A 30 13.47 -6.66 -2.59
CA LEU A 30 13.30 -5.21 -2.65
C LEU A 30 14.56 -4.49 -3.11
N GLN A 31 15.75 -4.97 -2.75
CA GLN A 31 17.00 -4.42 -3.27
C GLN A 31 17.11 -4.62 -4.80
N GLU A 32 16.81 -5.82 -5.31
CA GLU A 32 16.80 -6.11 -6.75
C GLU A 32 15.75 -5.26 -7.48
N ALA A 33 14.55 -5.13 -6.92
CA ALA A 33 13.46 -4.39 -7.57
C ALA A 33 13.62 -2.86 -7.53
N THR A 34 14.43 -2.31 -6.63
CA THR A 34 14.50 -0.85 -6.39
C THR A 34 15.91 -0.26 -6.46
N GLY A 35 16.95 -1.09 -6.48
CA GLY A 35 18.35 -0.67 -6.41
C GLY A 35 18.76 -0.06 -5.06
N ARG A 36 17.88 -0.09 -4.04
CA ARG A 36 18.14 0.52 -2.73
C ARG A 36 18.97 -0.38 -1.82
N THR A 37 19.54 0.19 -0.76
CA THR A 37 20.36 -0.56 0.20
C THR A 37 19.49 -1.34 1.19
N ALA A 38 20.03 -2.40 1.79
CA ALA A 38 19.36 -3.12 2.87
C ALA A 38 18.98 -2.20 4.04
N ALA A 39 19.78 -1.17 4.33
CA ALA A 39 19.47 -0.17 5.36
C ALA A 39 18.20 0.64 5.01
N ASP A 40 18.03 1.00 3.73
CA ASP A 40 16.83 1.71 3.27
C ASP A 40 15.59 0.80 3.33
N VAL A 41 15.74 -0.48 2.99
CA VAL A 41 14.67 -1.47 3.12
C VAL A 41 14.24 -1.61 4.58
N VAL A 42 15.18 -1.76 5.52
CA VAL A 42 14.87 -1.88 6.96
C VAL A 42 14.19 -0.62 7.50
N ARG A 43 14.65 0.58 7.13
CA ARG A 43 14.00 1.84 7.52
C ARG A 43 12.59 1.94 6.95
N THR A 44 12.41 1.55 5.69
CA THR A 44 11.10 1.59 5.03
C THR A 44 10.14 0.57 5.63
N PHE A 45 10.62 -0.62 5.98
CA PHE A 45 9.84 -1.61 6.72
C PHE A 45 9.31 -1.01 8.03
N ALA A 46 10.14 -0.26 8.78
CA ALA A 46 9.68 0.41 10.00
C ALA A 46 8.59 1.47 9.72
N VAL A 47 8.71 2.26 8.64
CA VAL A 47 7.66 3.21 8.21
C VAL A 47 6.35 2.47 7.96
N VAL A 48 6.39 1.40 7.19
CA VAL A 48 5.19 0.64 6.79
C VAL A 48 4.59 -0.08 7.99
N ARG A 49 5.40 -0.74 8.81
CA ARG A 49 4.95 -1.46 10.01
C ARG A 49 4.21 -0.54 10.98
N ASP A 50 4.84 0.58 11.34
CA ASP A 50 4.29 1.48 12.35
C ASP A 50 3.23 2.42 11.76
N GLY A 51 3.39 2.81 10.49
CA GLY A 51 2.44 3.65 9.76
C GLY A 51 1.11 2.97 9.49
N PHE A 52 1.10 1.66 9.20
CA PHE A 52 -0.12 0.86 9.07
C PHE A 52 -0.60 0.23 10.38
N ALA A 53 0.08 0.48 11.51
CA ALA A 53 -0.22 -0.11 12.81
C ALA A 53 -0.29 -1.66 12.80
N LEU A 54 0.59 -2.29 12.01
CA LEU A 54 0.58 -3.73 11.77
C LEU A 54 0.72 -4.60 13.03
N PRO A 55 1.45 -4.21 14.09
CA PRO A 55 1.49 -5.01 15.32
C PRO A 55 0.13 -5.22 15.98
N ALA A 56 -0.82 -4.29 15.81
CA ALA A 56 -2.19 -4.47 16.29
C ALA A 56 -2.95 -5.48 15.41
N LEU A 57 -2.88 -5.31 14.10
CA LEU A 57 -3.51 -6.21 13.13
C LEU A 57 -3.01 -7.65 13.27
N TYR A 58 -1.71 -7.84 13.45
CA TYR A 58 -1.17 -9.17 13.69
C TYR A 58 -1.68 -9.80 14.98
N ARG A 59 -1.80 -9.05 16.09
CA ARG A 59 -2.40 -9.58 17.33
C ARG A 59 -3.85 -10.02 17.13
N GLU A 60 -4.61 -9.33 16.28
CA GLU A 60 -5.98 -9.73 15.94
C GLU A 60 -6.00 -11.05 15.14
N ILE A 61 -5.06 -11.25 14.22
CA ILE A 61 -4.92 -12.52 13.48
C ILE A 61 -4.39 -13.64 14.39
N ASP A 62 -3.39 -13.36 15.23
CA ASP A 62 -2.80 -14.32 16.17
C ASP A 62 -3.84 -14.86 17.16
N ALA A 63 -4.81 -14.02 17.56
CA ALA A 63 -5.91 -14.41 18.45
C ALA A 63 -6.88 -15.45 17.82
N LEU A 64 -6.78 -15.69 16.51
CA LEU A 64 -7.56 -16.71 15.81
C LEU A 64 -6.87 -18.08 15.78
N ASP A 65 -5.69 -18.21 16.40
CA ASP A 65 -4.98 -19.48 16.49
C ASP A 65 -5.86 -20.57 17.11
N ASN A 66 -6.00 -21.69 16.41
CA ASN A 66 -6.92 -22.78 16.74
C ASN A 66 -8.42 -22.40 16.82
N GLN A 67 -8.82 -21.21 16.35
CA GLN A 67 -10.22 -20.76 16.28
C GLN A 67 -10.82 -20.89 14.87
N ILE A 68 -9.99 -20.78 13.85
CA ILE A 68 -10.36 -20.94 12.43
C ILE A 68 -9.46 -21.97 11.77
N ASP A 69 -9.79 -22.34 10.52
CA ASP A 69 -8.92 -23.19 9.72
C ASP A 69 -7.52 -22.57 9.56
N GLY A 70 -6.47 -23.38 9.75
CA GLY A 70 -5.09 -22.91 9.73
C GLY A 70 -4.67 -22.33 8.38
N GLN A 71 -5.19 -22.85 7.26
CA GLN A 71 -4.91 -22.28 5.94
C GLN A 71 -5.56 -20.90 5.80
N VAL A 72 -6.78 -20.72 6.30
CA VAL A 72 -7.44 -19.41 6.33
C VAL A 72 -6.60 -18.40 7.12
N GLN A 73 -6.10 -18.78 8.30
CA GLN A 73 -5.24 -17.89 9.10
C GLN A 73 -3.93 -17.52 8.37
N LEU A 74 -3.30 -18.50 7.68
CA LEU A 74 -2.13 -18.24 6.83
C LEU A 74 -2.45 -17.27 5.70
N ASP A 75 -3.62 -17.37 5.08
CA ASP A 75 -4.06 -16.46 4.03
C ASP A 75 -4.24 -15.03 4.56
N LEU A 76 -4.76 -14.86 5.79
CA LEU A 76 -4.83 -13.55 6.44
C LEU A 76 -3.43 -12.94 6.63
N TYR A 77 -2.45 -13.73 7.08
CA TYR A 77 -1.07 -13.27 7.18
C TYR A 77 -0.48 -12.88 5.82
N GLN A 78 -0.75 -13.66 4.77
CA GLN A 78 -0.29 -13.35 3.42
C GLN A 78 -0.83 -12.00 2.91
N MET A 79 -2.07 -11.64 3.25
CA MET A 79 -2.63 -10.33 2.91
C MET A 79 -1.84 -9.18 3.55
N VAL A 80 -1.45 -9.34 4.83
CA VAL A 80 -0.61 -8.35 5.51
C VAL A 80 0.81 -8.31 4.93
N SER A 81 1.41 -9.46 4.64
CA SER A 81 2.73 -9.53 4.00
C SER A 81 2.72 -8.87 2.61
N ARG A 82 1.63 -8.99 1.85
CA ARG A 82 1.45 -8.27 0.58
C ARG A 82 1.45 -6.77 0.78
N LEU A 83 0.64 -6.25 1.71
CA LEU A 83 0.59 -4.82 2.05
C LEU A 83 1.99 -4.30 2.41
N ILE A 84 2.74 -5.05 3.22
CA ILE A 84 4.11 -4.71 3.61
C ILE A 84 5.01 -4.61 2.38
N TYR A 85 5.03 -5.64 1.54
CA TYR A 85 5.92 -5.71 0.38
C TYR A 85 5.62 -4.60 -0.63
N MET A 86 4.36 -4.44 -0.99
CA MET A 86 3.95 -3.46 -1.99
C MET A 86 4.18 -2.02 -1.51
N SER A 87 3.77 -1.70 -0.29
CA SER A 87 3.99 -0.36 0.29
C SER A 87 5.48 -0.06 0.42
N SER A 88 6.28 -1.05 0.85
CA SER A 88 7.73 -0.87 0.97
C SER A 88 8.37 -0.62 -0.39
N GLY A 89 7.99 -1.39 -1.42
CA GLY A 89 8.44 -1.18 -2.79
C GLY A 89 8.08 0.20 -3.31
N TRP A 90 6.86 0.67 -3.05
CA TRP A 90 6.42 2.01 -3.43
C TRP A 90 7.26 3.09 -2.74
N TYR A 91 7.48 3.02 -1.43
CA TYR A 91 8.27 4.00 -0.68
C TYR A 91 9.73 4.02 -1.16
N LEU A 92 10.35 2.87 -1.41
CA LEU A 92 11.74 2.80 -1.88
C LEU A 92 11.93 3.46 -3.26
N LYS A 93 10.90 3.42 -4.12
CA LYS A 93 10.92 4.03 -5.46
C LYS A 93 10.57 5.52 -5.44
N ASN A 94 9.63 5.95 -4.59
CA ASN A 94 9.00 7.26 -4.69
C ASN A 94 9.34 8.23 -3.54
N ASP A 95 9.89 7.75 -2.43
CA ASP A 95 10.21 8.60 -1.30
C ASP A 95 11.55 9.33 -1.51
N ALA A 96 11.53 10.65 -1.31
CA ALA A 96 12.70 11.52 -1.42
C ALA A 96 13.69 11.32 -0.26
N GLY A 97 13.29 10.65 0.82
CA GLY A 97 14.19 10.20 1.89
C GLY A 97 14.77 11.31 2.78
N THR A 98 14.26 12.55 2.68
CA THR A 98 14.78 13.70 3.44
C THR A 98 14.18 13.83 4.84
N ALA A 99 12.98 13.29 5.06
CA ALA A 99 12.29 13.30 6.35
C ALA A 99 12.83 12.23 7.32
N SER A 100 12.80 12.52 8.61
CA SER A 100 13.15 11.55 9.65
C SER A 100 12.18 10.37 9.68
N LEU A 101 12.61 9.21 10.22
CA LEU A 101 11.75 8.02 10.32
C LEU A 101 10.42 8.31 11.04
N GLY A 102 10.48 9.06 12.15
CA GLY A 102 9.28 9.40 12.93
C GLY A 102 8.31 10.31 12.16
N GLN A 103 8.83 11.27 11.38
CA GLN A 103 8.00 12.11 10.52
C GLN A 103 7.33 11.29 9.43
N ARG A 104 8.06 10.39 8.75
CA ARG A 104 7.49 9.51 7.71
C ARG A 104 6.37 8.61 8.25
N ILE A 105 6.53 8.09 9.46
CA ILE A 105 5.47 7.31 10.15
C ILE A 105 4.25 8.19 10.41
N ALA A 106 4.44 9.39 10.98
CA ALA A 106 3.36 10.32 11.29
C ALA A 106 2.60 10.75 10.02
N GLU A 107 3.31 11.10 8.95
CA GLU A 107 2.72 11.47 7.66
C GLU A 107 1.82 10.37 7.09
N LEU A 108 2.26 9.11 7.15
CA LEU A 108 1.43 7.99 6.72
C LEU A 108 0.21 7.80 7.63
N GLN A 109 0.37 7.91 8.95
CA GLN A 109 -0.74 7.80 9.89
C GLN A 109 -1.79 8.90 9.70
N ASP A 110 -1.35 10.14 9.47
CA ASP A 110 -2.24 11.28 9.21
C ASP A 110 -2.97 11.12 7.88
N ALA A 111 -2.26 10.69 6.82
CA ALA A 111 -2.86 10.39 5.53
C ALA A 111 -3.93 9.29 5.64
N ARG A 112 -3.64 8.21 6.37
CA ARG A 112 -4.59 7.13 6.65
C ARG A 112 -5.81 7.63 7.42
N LYS A 113 -5.61 8.36 8.50
CA LYS A 113 -6.68 8.95 9.30
C LYS A 113 -7.61 9.85 8.48
N ALA A 114 -7.05 10.60 7.52
CA ALA A 114 -7.83 11.46 6.63
C ALA A 114 -8.60 10.70 5.54
N LEU A 115 -8.02 9.62 5.00
CA LEU A 115 -8.55 8.93 3.82
C LEU A 115 -9.36 7.68 4.14
N GLU A 116 -8.94 6.82 5.08
CA GLU A 116 -9.59 5.52 5.34
C GLU A 116 -11.11 5.63 5.55
N PRO A 117 -11.64 6.60 6.34
CA PRO A 117 -13.09 6.75 6.52
C PRO A 117 -13.85 7.14 5.23
N LYS A 118 -13.14 7.63 4.22
CA LYS A 118 -13.71 8.12 2.95
C LYS A 118 -13.43 7.18 1.79
N LEU A 119 -12.46 6.26 1.90
CA LEU A 119 -11.99 5.42 0.80
C LEU A 119 -13.14 4.68 0.11
N VAL A 120 -14.02 4.02 0.87
CA VAL A 120 -15.16 3.27 0.31
C VAL A 120 -16.07 4.15 -0.56
N SER A 121 -16.23 5.44 -0.23
CA SER A 121 -17.04 6.35 -1.04
C SER A 121 -16.34 6.86 -2.30
N LEU A 122 -15.01 6.87 -2.31
CA LEU A 122 -14.17 7.42 -3.38
C LEU A 122 -13.73 6.38 -4.40
N LEU A 123 -13.73 5.10 -4.01
CA LEU A 123 -13.29 4.01 -4.86
C LEU A 123 -14.20 3.82 -6.09
N PRO A 124 -13.62 3.48 -7.26
CA PRO A 124 -14.38 3.04 -8.42
C PRO A 124 -15.29 1.85 -8.08
N VAL A 125 -16.43 1.73 -8.76
CA VAL A 125 -17.44 0.67 -8.51
C VAL A 125 -16.80 -0.71 -8.52
N PHE A 126 -15.99 -1.01 -9.53
CA PHE A 126 -15.28 -2.28 -9.66
C PHE A 126 -14.43 -2.61 -8.43
N SER A 127 -13.68 -1.64 -7.90
CA SER A 127 -12.85 -1.84 -6.70
C SER A 127 -13.70 -2.08 -5.46
N ARG A 128 -14.83 -1.39 -5.31
CA ARG A 128 -15.75 -1.58 -4.17
C ARG A 128 -16.36 -2.97 -4.17
N GLU A 129 -16.82 -3.44 -5.31
CA GLU A 129 -17.39 -4.79 -5.46
C GLU A 129 -16.36 -5.87 -5.11
N ARG A 130 -15.11 -5.74 -5.57
CA ARG A 130 -14.03 -6.69 -5.27
C ARG A 130 -13.64 -6.70 -3.78
N ILE A 131 -13.60 -5.53 -3.14
CA ILE A 131 -13.35 -5.43 -1.70
C ILE A 131 -14.49 -6.07 -0.92
N GLU A 132 -15.74 -5.82 -1.31
CA GLU A 132 -16.90 -6.41 -0.63
C GLU A 132 -16.97 -7.93 -0.80
N GLU A 133 -16.68 -8.44 -2.00
CA GLU A 133 -16.55 -9.88 -2.26
C GLU A 133 -15.48 -10.51 -1.36
N LYS A 134 -14.31 -9.87 -1.26
CA LYS A 134 -13.22 -10.32 -0.39
C LYS A 134 -13.62 -10.27 1.08
N ARG A 135 -14.23 -9.18 1.55
CA ARG A 135 -14.72 -9.04 2.93
C ARG A 135 -15.68 -10.17 3.29
N HIS A 136 -16.66 -10.44 2.42
CA HIS A 136 -17.63 -11.51 2.61
C HIS A 136 -16.99 -12.89 2.61
N GLY A 137 -16.02 -13.13 1.71
CA GLY A 137 -15.24 -14.37 1.65
C GLY A 137 -14.49 -14.63 2.95
N LEU A 138 -13.79 -13.62 3.47
CA LEU A 138 -13.05 -13.71 4.74
C LEU A 138 -13.98 -13.98 5.92
N PHE A 139 -15.12 -13.28 5.99
CA PHE A 139 -16.10 -13.48 7.03
C PHE A 139 -16.67 -14.91 7.01
N LYS A 140 -17.04 -15.41 5.82
CA LYS A 140 -17.50 -16.80 5.65
C LYS A 140 -16.44 -17.84 6.03
N ALA A 141 -15.17 -17.52 5.85
CA ALA A 141 -14.05 -18.37 6.23
C ALA A 141 -13.76 -18.36 7.75
N GLY A 142 -14.52 -17.58 8.54
CA GLY A 142 -14.44 -17.56 10.01
C GLY A 142 -13.73 -16.34 10.59
N ALA A 143 -13.25 -15.40 9.77
CA ALA A 143 -12.66 -14.17 10.28
C ALA A 143 -13.75 -13.27 10.92
N PRO A 144 -13.49 -12.65 12.08
CA PRO A 144 -14.41 -11.65 12.65
C PRO A 144 -14.69 -10.52 11.66
N GLU A 145 -15.92 -10.01 11.64
CA GLU A 145 -16.38 -9.03 10.63
C GLU A 145 -15.46 -7.80 10.52
N LYS A 146 -15.05 -7.23 11.65
CA LYS A 146 -14.15 -6.07 11.68
C LYS A 146 -12.78 -6.39 11.08
N LEU A 147 -12.23 -7.58 11.36
CA LEU A 147 -10.94 -7.99 10.82
C LEU A 147 -11.05 -8.27 9.31
N ALA A 148 -12.14 -8.91 8.88
CA ALA A 148 -12.43 -9.14 7.48
C ALA A 148 -12.53 -7.83 6.69
N GLU A 149 -13.21 -6.81 7.25
CA GLU A 149 -13.28 -5.47 6.66
C GLU A 149 -11.90 -4.82 6.58
N GLN A 150 -11.15 -4.83 7.67
CA GLN A 150 -9.82 -4.22 7.72
C GLN A 150 -8.84 -4.87 6.72
N LEU A 151 -8.86 -6.20 6.60
CA LEU A 151 -8.03 -6.93 5.66
C LEU A 151 -8.50 -6.75 4.21
N ALA A 152 -9.80 -6.76 3.93
CA ALA A 152 -10.31 -6.49 2.59
C ALA A 152 -9.94 -5.08 2.10
N MET A 153 -9.92 -4.10 2.99
CA MET A 153 -9.52 -2.72 2.70
C MET A 153 -8.02 -2.52 2.52
N SER A 154 -7.17 -3.50 2.82
CA SER A 154 -5.71 -3.34 2.77
C SER A 154 -5.19 -2.96 1.38
N GLU A 155 -5.81 -3.48 0.32
CA GLU A 155 -5.44 -3.14 -1.07
C GLU A 155 -5.75 -1.69 -1.42
N ALA A 156 -6.86 -1.14 -0.90
CA ALA A 156 -7.16 0.28 -1.06
C ALA A 156 -6.23 1.14 -0.19
N ALA A 157 -5.89 0.66 1.01
CA ALA A 157 -4.97 1.35 1.91
C ALA A 157 -3.53 1.43 1.36
N GLU A 158 -3.12 0.44 0.56
CA GLU A 158 -1.84 0.42 -0.18
C GLU A 158 -1.67 1.62 -1.13
N LEU A 159 -2.78 2.23 -1.60
CA LEU A 159 -2.76 3.39 -2.49
C LEU A 159 -2.57 4.74 -1.77
N ILE A 160 -2.75 4.76 -0.43
CA ILE A 160 -2.69 5.98 0.38
C ILE A 160 -1.35 6.73 0.22
N PRO A 161 -0.18 6.07 0.26
CA PRO A 161 1.10 6.76 0.03
C PRO A 161 1.17 7.47 -1.33
N ASP A 162 0.62 6.85 -2.39
CA ASP A 162 0.62 7.40 -3.75
C ASP A 162 -0.31 8.61 -3.89
N ILE A 163 -1.47 8.54 -3.23
CA ILE A 163 -2.40 9.67 -3.12
C ILE A 163 -1.76 10.81 -2.31
N ALA A 164 -1.06 10.51 -1.22
CA ALA A 164 -0.38 11.52 -0.42
C ALA A 164 0.75 12.20 -1.21
N LEU A 165 1.50 11.45 -2.03
CA LEU A 165 2.48 12.02 -2.95
C LEU A 165 1.80 12.88 -4.02
N THR A 166 0.69 12.42 -4.60
CA THR A 166 -0.11 13.19 -5.57
C THR A 166 -0.53 14.54 -4.97
N ALA A 167 -1.05 14.54 -3.75
CA ALA A 167 -1.46 15.73 -3.02
C ALA A 167 -0.31 16.73 -2.84
N ARG A 168 0.86 16.25 -2.38
CA ARG A 168 2.04 17.10 -2.19
C ARG A 168 2.55 17.68 -3.49
N THR A 169 2.66 16.86 -4.54
CA THR A 169 3.18 17.30 -5.84
C THR A 169 2.25 18.30 -6.53
N ALA A 170 0.94 18.13 -6.38
CA ALA A 170 -0.05 19.05 -6.94
C ALA A 170 -0.33 20.28 -6.07
N GLY A 171 0.17 20.32 -4.83
CA GLY A 171 -0.20 21.36 -3.85
C GLY A 171 -1.68 21.31 -3.43
N ALA A 172 -2.33 20.15 -3.54
CA ALA A 172 -3.76 19.96 -3.31
C ALA A 172 -4.06 19.30 -1.96
N GLY A 173 -5.29 19.48 -1.46
CA GLY A 173 -5.77 18.75 -0.28
C GLY A 173 -5.86 17.23 -0.55
N ILE A 174 -5.53 16.41 0.45
CA ILE A 174 -5.43 14.94 0.27
C ILE A 174 -6.72 14.28 -0.24
N VAL A 175 -7.89 14.81 0.14
CA VAL A 175 -9.19 14.32 -0.34
C VAL A 175 -9.43 14.69 -1.82
N ALA A 176 -9.00 15.88 -2.25
CA ALA A 176 -9.08 16.28 -3.66
C ALA A 176 -8.12 15.44 -4.51
N ALA A 177 -6.91 15.18 -4.01
CA ALA A 177 -5.96 14.29 -4.64
C ALA A 177 -6.51 12.85 -4.76
N ALA A 178 -7.16 12.32 -3.73
CA ALA A 178 -7.80 11.02 -3.78
C ALA A 178 -8.90 10.95 -4.85
N LYS A 179 -9.77 11.98 -4.91
CA LYS A 179 -10.81 12.08 -5.94
C LYS A 179 -10.21 12.06 -7.34
N ALA A 180 -9.21 12.88 -7.61
CA ALA A 180 -8.55 12.93 -8.91
C ALA A 180 -7.87 11.58 -9.24
N PHE A 181 -7.16 11.00 -8.29
CA PHE A 181 -6.47 9.72 -8.45
C PHE A 181 -7.44 8.57 -8.81
N PHE A 182 -8.59 8.50 -8.15
CA PHE A 182 -9.61 7.50 -8.44
C PHE A 182 -10.41 7.81 -9.71
N ALA A 183 -10.66 9.08 -10.04
CA ALA A 183 -11.28 9.46 -11.30
C ALA A 183 -10.41 9.06 -12.50
N VAL A 184 -9.09 9.29 -12.44
CA VAL A 184 -8.14 8.79 -13.44
C VAL A 184 -8.15 7.26 -13.48
N SER A 185 -8.18 6.61 -12.31
CA SER A 185 -8.25 5.14 -12.23
C SER A 185 -9.48 4.57 -12.94
N ASP A 186 -10.64 5.20 -12.76
CA ASP A 186 -11.90 4.77 -13.36
C ASP A 186 -11.94 5.04 -14.87
N ALA A 187 -11.54 6.25 -15.29
CA ALA A 187 -11.48 6.65 -16.70
C ALA A 187 -10.65 5.69 -17.55
N PHE A 188 -9.50 5.25 -17.02
CA PHE A 188 -8.61 4.31 -17.71
C PHE A 188 -8.79 2.84 -17.30
N ARG A 189 -9.80 2.54 -16.46
CA ARG A 189 -10.09 1.19 -15.95
C ARG A 189 -8.88 0.50 -15.31
N ILE A 190 -7.98 1.28 -14.70
CA ILE A 190 -6.73 0.81 -14.11
C ILE A 190 -6.95 -0.33 -13.11
N PRO A 191 -7.96 -0.30 -12.22
CA PRO A 191 -8.19 -1.40 -11.28
C PRO A 191 -8.41 -2.76 -11.94
N ARG A 192 -8.99 -2.80 -13.16
CA ARG A 192 -9.17 -4.05 -13.91
C ARG A 192 -7.85 -4.59 -14.44
N VAL A 193 -6.97 -3.69 -14.89
CA VAL A 193 -5.63 -4.03 -15.36
C VAL A 193 -4.77 -4.52 -14.19
N GLU A 194 -4.82 -3.84 -13.05
CA GLU A 194 -4.13 -4.27 -11.83
C GLU A 194 -4.65 -5.63 -11.33
N ASP A 195 -5.96 -5.88 -11.37
CA ASP A 195 -6.53 -7.19 -11.00
C ASP A 195 -6.06 -8.31 -11.95
N ALA A 196 -6.09 -8.06 -13.26
CA ALA A 196 -5.57 -9.01 -14.24
C ALA A 196 -4.07 -9.27 -14.06
N ALA A 197 -3.27 -8.22 -13.85
CA ALA A 197 -1.83 -8.33 -13.61
C ALA A 197 -1.52 -9.21 -12.38
N ARG A 198 -2.35 -9.15 -11.33
CA ARG A 198 -2.19 -9.99 -10.13
C ARG A 198 -2.48 -11.47 -10.37
N SER A 199 -3.25 -11.81 -11.40
CA SER A 199 -3.54 -13.20 -11.77
C SER A 199 -2.45 -13.86 -12.61
N ILE A 200 -1.48 -13.08 -13.10
CA ILE A 200 -0.37 -13.61 -13.89
C ILE A 200 0.62 -14.30 -12.97
N THR A 201 0.95 -15.56 -13.29
CA THR A 201 2.06 -16.31 -12.68
C THR A 201 3.25 -16.24 -13.63
N PRO A 202 4.27 -15.41 -13.35
CA PRO A 202 5.44 -15.29 -14.22
C PRO A 202 6.20 -16.62 -14.32
N SER A 203 6.60 -17.01 -15.53
CA SER A 203 7.37 -18.23 -15.80
C SER A 203 8.80 -18.15 -15.29
N ASP A 204 9.39 -16.96 -15.33
CA ASP A 204 10.76 -16.72 -14.94
C ASP A 204 10.98 -15.35 -14.25
N TYR A 205 12.24 -15.11 -13.89
CA TYR A 205 12.67 -13.88 -13.24
C TYR A 205 12.48 -12.63 -14.11
N TYR A 206 12.72 -12.73 -15.42
CA TYR A 206 12.62 -11.59 -16.33
C TYR A 206 11.16 -11.23 -16.60
N ASP A 207 10.26 -12.21 -16.70
CA ASP A 207 8.82 -12.00 -16.79
C ASP A 207 8.29 -11.32 -15.52
N GLN A 208 8.76 -11.75 -14.34
CA GLN A 208 8.40 -11.11 -13.07
C GLN A 208 8.87 -9.65 -13.02
N LEU A 209 10.08 -9.39 -13.51
CA LEU A 209 10.62 -8.03 -13.59
C LEU A 209 9.83 -7.16 -14.58
N ALA A 210 9.45 -7.72 -15.74
CA ALA A 210 8.65 -7.03 -16.75
C ALA A 210 7.26 -6.66 -16.21
N LEU A 211 6.56 -7.60 -15.56
CA LEU A 211 5.26 -7.36 -14.92
C LEU A 211 5.35 -6.28 -13.83
N SER A 212 6.39 -6.35 -13.00
CA SER A 212 6.65 -5.35 -11.95
C SER A 212 6.84 -3.95 -12.55
N ARG A 213 7.69 -3.81 -13.57
CA ARG A 213 7.95 -2.53 -14.26
C ARG A 213 6.72 -1.99 -14.97
N ALA A 214 5.93 -2.84 -15.61
CA ALA A 214 4.68 -2.44 -16.25
C ALA A 214 3.70 -1.88 -15.20
N THR A 215 3.54 -2.56 -14.07
CA THR A 215 2.68 -2.10 -12.96
C THR A 215 3.17 -0.78 -12.36
N ASP A 216 4.49 -0.63 -12.17
CA ASP A 216 5.08 0.63 -11.71
C ASP A 216 4.81 1.79 -12.68
N THR A 217 4.92 1.53 -13.98
CA THR A 217 4.69 2.52 -15.03
C THR A 217 3.24 2.98 -15.03
N ILE A 218 2.29 2.06 -14.88
CA ILE A 218 0.85 2.39 -14.73
C ILE A 218 0.63 3.27 -13.50
N GLY A 219 1.21 2.90 -12.34
CA GLY A 219 1.08 3.70 -11.12
C GLY A 219 1.67 5.11 -11.26
N ALA A 220 2.85 5.22 -11.87
CA ALA A 220 3.50 6.50 -12.13
C ALA A 220 2.71 7.37 -13.12
N ALA A 221 2.18 6.78 -14.19
CA ALA A 221 1.34 7.47 -15.17
C ALA A 221 0.04 7.98 -14.54
N ARG A 222 -0.65 7.13 -13.76
CA ARG A 222 -1.85 7.51 -13.00
C ARG A 222 -1.60 8.74 -12.12
N ARG A 223 -0.53 8.72 -11.33
CA ARG A 223 -0.14 9.85 -10.48
C ARG A 223 0.18 11.09 -11.31
N GLY A 224 0.95 10.94 -12.40
CA GLY A 224 1.31 12.05 -13.28
C GLY A 224 0.09 12.74 -13.89
N ILE A 225 -0.88 11.97 -14.38
CA ILE A 225 -2.14 12.49 -14.92
C ILE A 225 -2.95 13.17 -13.82
N ALA A 226 -3.10 12.55 -12.65
CA ALA A 226 -3.83 13.14 -11.53
C ALA A 226 -3.21 14.49 -11.09
N VAL A 227 -1.88 14.58 -11.03
CA VAL A 227 -1.17 15.83 -10.75
C VAL A 227 -1.43 16.86 -11.86
N ALA A 228 -1.29 16.48 -13.13
CA ALA A 228 -1.50 17.39 -14.26
C ALA A 228 -2.93 17.93 -14.33
N ALA A 229 -3.93 17.10 -14.04
CA ALA A 229 -5.32 17.52 -13.94
C ALA A 229 -5.52 18.54 -12.81
N LEU A 230 -5.01 18.23 -11.60
CA LEU A 230 -5.14 19.10 -10.44
C LEU A 230 -4.43 20.46 -10.61
N THR A 231 -3.29 20.50 -11.29
CA THR A 231 -2.53 21.75 -11.48
C THR A 231 -2.99 22.54 -12.70
N GLY A 232 -3.37 21.87 -13.80
CA GLY A 232 -3.81 22.51 -15.03
C GLY A 232 -5.25 23.00 -15.00
N HIS A 233 -6.11 22.38 -14.17
CA HIS A 233 -7.54 22.67 -14.10
C HIS A 233 -8.02 22.89 -12.65
N ALA A 234 -7.21 23.57 -11.83
CA ALA A 234 -7.49 23.78 -10.40
C ALA A 234 -8.84 24.47 -10.11
N GLU A 235 -9.30 25.34 -11.03
CA GLU A 235 -10.57 26.07 -10.91
C GLU A 235 -11.78 25.27 -11.43
N ALA A 236 -11.55 24.12 -12.07
CA ALA A 236 -12.63 23.28 -12.57
C ALA A 236 -13.32 22.54 -11.41
N ALA A 237 -14.65 22.39 -11.50
CA ALA A 237 -15.41 21.59 -10.54
C ALA A 237 -14.98 20.11 -10.55
N ASP A 238 -14.57 19.60 -11.71
CA ASP A 238 -13.93 18.29 -11.89
C ASP A 238 -12.66 18.47 -12.73
N PRO A 239 -11.48 18.59 -12.09
CA PRO A 239 -10.22 18.77 -12.78
C PRO A 239 -9.84 17.62 -13.73
N VAL A 240 -10.27 16.39 -13.41
CA VAL A 240 -9.94 15.22 -14.25
C VAL A 240 -10.81 15.18 -15.49
N ALA A 241 -12.11 15.48 -15.37
CA ALA A 241 -12.98 15.59 -16.53
C ALA A 241 -12.48 16.70 -17.49
N ALA A 242 -12.13 17.88 -16.95
CA ALA A 242 -11.61 18.98 -17.75
C ALA A 242 -10.28 18.62 -18.45
N TRP A 243 -9.41 17.86 -17.78
CA TRP A 243 -8.17 17.37 -18.37
C TRP A 243 -8.41 16.37 -19.51
N LEU A 244 -9.38 15.47 -19.35
CA LEU A 244 -9.77 14.48 -20.38
C LEU A 244 -10.40 15.13 -21.61
N GLU A 245 -11.13 16.24 -21.45
CA GLU A 245 -11.73 16.98 -22.56
C GLU A 245 -10.71 17.86 -23.31
N ALA A 246 -9.63 18.26 -22.64
CA ALA A 246 -8.61 19.15 -23.20
C ALA A 246 -7.53 18.42 -24.03
N GLY A 247 -7.46 17.08 -23.96
CA GLY A 247 -6.50 16.24 -24.68
C GLY A 247 -7.14 15.42 -25.79
#